data_AF-A0A0T6UVE3-F1
#
_entry.id   AF-A0A0T6UVE3-F1
#
_cell.length_a   1.000
_cell.length_b   1.000
_cell.length_c   1.000
_cell.angle_alpha   90.00
_cell.angle_beta   90.00
_cell.angle_gamma   90.00
#
_symmetry.space_group_name_H-M   'P 1'
#
loop_
_entity.id
_entity.type
_entity.pdbx_description
1 polymer ?
#
loop_
_entity_poly.entity_id
_entity_poly.type
_entity_poly.pdbx_seq_one_letter_code
_entity_poly.pdbx_strand_id
1 'polypeptide(L)'
;MARYEIAFSAQLVPGAQLETVKANVAKLFQADEQRLALLFSGRRIVIKNNLDEAGAEKYRVALERAGALVEVVDMDSQIEEIVLTAPAPAPAPAPVAAFAAQPAATVQGEQGRLKVAPRDEYMAAFSDVDAPDFGIAPLGNDLQDAKPEAQAPAVDLSQFSLAPVGSDMGELKRVGSVVVPDITHLKLQE
;
A
#
# COMPACT_ATOMS: atom_id res chain seq x y z
N MET A 1 8.08 -7.19 28.47
CA MET A 1 8.96 -6.10 27.96
C MET A 1 8.07 -5.28 27.08
N ALA A 2 7.67 -4.10 27.57
CA ALA A 2 6.71 -3.22 26.91
C ALA A 2 7.24 -2.82 25.53
N ARG A 3 6.43 -3.07 24.49
CA ARG A 3 6.72 -2.65 23.11
C ARG A 3 5.93 -1.39 22.84
N TYR A 4 6.61 -0.35 22.41
CA TYR A 4 6.00 0.94 22.09
C TYR A 4 5.91 1.08 20.56
N GLU A 5 4.83 1.69 20.12
CA GLU A 5 4.68 2.17 18.76
C GLU A 5 4.64 3.70 18.72
N ILE A 6 5.18 4.26 17.65
CA ILE A 6 5.17 5.70 17.41
C ILE A 6 4.21 5.98 16.26
N ALA A 7 3.08 6.61 16.58
CA ALA A 7 2.10 7.04 15.61
C ALA A 7 2.14 8.56 15.44
N PHE A 8 2.15 9.01 14.19
CA PHE A 8 2.07 10.43 13.86
C PHE A 8 0.70 10.75 13.27
N SER A 9 0.09 11.82 13.80
CA SER A 9 -1.29 12.24 13.51
C SER A 9 -1.35 13.49 12.63
N ALA A 10 -0.29 13.81 11.87
CA ALA A 10 -0.19 15.03 11.05
C ALA A 10 -0.30 16.35 11.84
N GLN A 11 -0.27 16.32 13.18
CA GLN A 11 -0.41 17.52 14.00
C GLN A 11 0.93 18.24 14.10
N LEU A 12 0.94 19.52 13.72
CA LEU A 12 2.10 20.41 13.85
C LEU A 12 1.94 21.27 15.11
N VAL A 13 3.06 21.59 15.75
CA VAL A 13 3.09 22.55 16.85
C VAL A 13 2.74 23.95 16.30
N PRO A 14 1.92 24.75 17.01
CA PRO A 14 1.59 26.12 16.58
C PRO A 14 2.85 26.96 16.43
N GLY A 15 3.15 27.38 15.20
CA GLY A 15 4.33 28.19 14.87
C GLY A 15 5.41 27.48 14.04
N ALA A 16 5.28 26.18 13.78
CA ALA A 16 6.21 25.44 12.93
C ALA A 16 5.79 25.46 11.45
N GLN A 17 6.71 25.75 10.53
CA GLN A 17 6.44 25.73 9.09
C GLN A 17 6.34 24.30 8.57
N LEU A 18 5.26 24.00 7.85
CA LEU A 18 4.92 22.67 7.35
C LEU A 18 6.01 22.07 6.46
N GLU A 19 6.72 22.88 5.66
CA GLU A 19 7.87 22.44 4.85
C GLU A 19 9.09 22.06 5.69
N THR A 20 9.41 22.83 6.72
CA THR A 20 10.56 22.57 7.61
C THR A 20 10.32 21.35 8.49
N VAL A 21 9.11 21.19 9.03
CA VAL A 21 8.73 19.99 9.81
C VAL A 21 8.77 18.75 8.92
N LYS A 22 8.27 18.83 7.69
CA LYS A 22 8.38 17.76 6.68
C LYS A 22 9.83 17.35 6.45
N ALA A 23 10.72 18.30 6.20
CA ALA A 23 12.13 18.01 5.95
C ALA A 23 12.84 17.38 7.17
N ASN A 24 12.53 17.84 8.37
CA ASN A 24 13.12 17.31 9.61
C ASN A 24 12.60 15.91 9.95
N VAL A 25 11.29 15.67 9.80
CA VAL A 25 10.67 14.35 10.00
C VAL A 25 11.17 13.35 8.94
N ALA A 26 11.29 13.78 7.68
CA ALA A 26 11.85 12.95 6.61
C ALA A 26 13.29 12.52 6.90
N LYS A 27 14.13 13.41 7.43
CA LYS A 27 15.51 13.07 7.83
C LYS A 27 15.56 12.14 9.04
N LEU A 28 14.69 12.33 10.02
CA LEU A 28 14.69 11.53 11.24
C LEU A 28 14.25 10.08 10.99
N PHE A 29 13.30 9.89 10.08
CA PHE A 29 12.72 8.58 9.78
C PHE A 29 13.12 7.97 8.44
N GLN A 30 13.93 8.68 7.64
CA GLN A 30 14.24 8.29 6.27
C GLN A 30 12.96 7.95 5.47
N ALA A 31 11.91 8.72 5.71
CA ALA A 31 10.61 8.50 5.09
C ALA A 31 10.57 9.16 3.72
N ASP A 32 10.20 8.39 2.69
CA ASP A 32 9.97 8.90 1.33
C ASP A 32 8.89 9.98 1.29
N GLU A 33 9.00 10.93 0.34
CA GLU A 33 8.03 12.00 0.09
C GLU A 33 6.57 11.50 -0.01
N GLN A 34 6.38 10.30 -0.55
CA GLN A 34 5.10 9.62 -0.65
C GLN A 34 4.53 9.24 0.72
N ARG A 35 5.35 8.67 1.61
CA ARG A 35 4.95 8.34 2.99
C ARG A 35 4.73 9.61 3.80
N LEU A 36 5.53 10.65 3.55
CA LEU A 36 5.38 11.94 4.18
C LEU A 36 4.06 12.62 3.76
N ALA A 37 3.71 12.62 2.47
CA ALA A 37 2.42 13.14 2.01
C ALA A 37 1.24 12.40 2.66
N LEU A 38 1.36 11.08 2.84
CA LEU A 38 0.36 10.26 3.54
C LEU A 38 0.32 10.57 5.05
N LEU A 39 1.48 10.75 5.69
CA LEU A 39 1.61 11.14 7.10
C LEU A 39 1.01 12.51 7.39
N PHE A 40 1.09 13.43 6.44
CA PHE A 40 0.51 14.77 6.51
C PHE A 40 -0.92 14.84 5.93
N SER A 41 -1.53 13.72 5.56
CA SER A 41 -2.91 13.65 5.05
C SER A 41 -3.98 13.75 6.15
N GLY A 42 -3.58 13.89 7.41
CA GLY A 42 -4.49 13.97 8.57
C GLY A 42 -4.91 12.62 9.16
N ARG A 43 -4.38 11.51 8.63
CA ARG A 43 -4.62 10.16 9.17
C ARG A 43 -3.49 9.74 10.11
N ARG A 44 -3.83 9.07 11.21
CA ARG A 44 -2.85 8.43 12.12
C ARG A 44 -2.07 7.36 11.34
N ILE A 45 -0.76 7.51 11.26
CA ILE A 45 0.11 6.50 10.64
C ILE A 45 1.21 6.10 11.62
N VAL A 46 1.38 4.79 11.76
CA VAL A 46 2.46 4.20 12.55
C VAL A 46 3.76 4.28 11.76
N ILE A 47 4.72 5.04 12.27
CA ILE A 47 6.02 5.23 11.59
C ILE A 47 6.96 4.06 11.91
N LYS A 48 6.93 3.57 13.16
CA LYS A 48 7.75 2.46 13.61
C LYS A 48 7.08 1.74 14.78
N ASN A 49 7.05 0.41 14.71
CA ASN A 49 6.59 -0.49 15.76
C ASN A 49 7.81 -1.28 16.32
N ASN A 50 7.71 -1.82 17.53
CA ASN A 50 8.76 -2.53 18.28
C ASN A 50 9.88 -1.62 18.81
N LEU A 51 9.52 -0.50 19.44
CA LEU A 51 10.47 0.34 20.17
C LEU A 51 10.44 0.04 21.66
N ASP A 52 11.61 0.04 22.30
CA ASP A 52 11.72 0.06 23.76
C ASP A 52 11.30 1.44 24.32
N GLU A 53 10.89 1.51 25.59
CA GLU A 53 10.45 2.73 26.29
C GLU A 53 11.45 3.89 26.12
N ALA A 54 12.74 3.60 26.36
CA ALA A 54 13.82 4.56 26.19
C ALA A 54 14.05 4.99 24.73
N GLY A 55 13.66 4.16 23.77
CA GLY A 55 13.67 4.49 22.35
C GLY A 55 12.50 5.41 22.00
N ALA A 56 11.28 5.03 22.39
CA ALA A 56 10.06 5.78 22.10
C ALA A 56 10.11 7.21 22.66
N GLU A 57 10.61 7.39 23.89
CA GLU A 57 10.73 8.72 24.48
C GLU A 57 11.79 9.59 23.79
N LYS A 58 12.90 9.00 23.31
CA LYS A 58 13.89 9.71 22.50
C LYS A 58 13.31 10.20 21.19
N TYR A 59 12.49 9.39 20.53
CA TYR A 59 11.81 9.80 19.31
C TYR A 59 10.71 10.84 19.58
N ARG A 60 9.96 10.75 20.69
CA ARG A 60 9.01 11.81 21.09
C ARG A 60 9.70 13.16 21.18
N VAL A 61 10.80 13.23 21.93
CA VAL A 61 11.57 14.47 22.12
C VAL A 61 12.20 14.97 20.82
N ALA A 62 12.70 14.06 19.98
CA ALA A 62 13.30 14.43 18.70
C ALA A 62 12.27 14.97 17.69
N LEU A 63 11.05 14.43 17.69
CA LEU A 63 9.97 14.90 16.82
C LEU A 63 9.29 16.16 17.34
N GLU A 64 9.11 16.29 18.65
CA GLU A 64 8.62 17.52 19.26
C GLU A 64 9.58 18.69 18.97
N ARG A 65 10.90 18.43 19.06
CA ARG A 65 11.95 19.37 18.61
C ARG A 65 11.91 19.67 17.12
N ALA A 66 11.44 18.73 16.31
CA ALA A 66 11.23 18.92 14.88
C ALA A 66 9.93 19.66 14.54
N GLY A 67 9.08 19.98 15.55
CA GLY A 67 7.81 20.71 15.38
C GLY A 67 6.61 19.80 15.05
N ALA A 68 6.75 18.49 15.26
CA ALA A 68 5.72 17.48 15.01
C ALA A 68 5.18 16.94 16.33
N LEU A 69 3.85 16.93 16.49
CA LEU A 69 3.18 16.32 17.64
C LEU A 69 2.97 14.83 17.34
N VAL A 70 3.47 13.99 18.25
CA VAL A 70 3.53 12.54 18.07
C VAL A 70 2.87 11.87 19.25
N GLU A 71 2.08 10.85 18.95
CA GLU A 71 1.45 10.02 19.96
C GLU A 71 2.26 8.73 20.11
N VAL A 72 2.85 8.55 21.29
CA VAL A 72 3.49 7.29 21.68
C VAL A 72 2.41 6.42 22.28
N VAL A 73 2.10 5.31 21.62
CA VAL A 73 1.12 4.34 22.11
C VAL A 73 1.89 3.14 22.63
N ASP A 74 1.63 2.79 23.88
CA ASP A 74 2.17 1.60 24.51
C ASP A 74 1.33 0.37 24.10
N MET A 75 1.99 -0.67 23.59
CA MET A 75 1.32 -1.88 23.09
C MET A 75 0.97 -2.87 24.21
N ASP A 76 1.42 -2.65 25.46
CA ASP A 76 0.98 -3.41 26.64
C ASP A 76 -0.33 -2.82 27.22
N SER A 77 -0.53 -1.51 27.12
CA SER A 77 -1.70 -0.80 27.67
C SER A 77 -3.01 -1.07 26.91
N GLN A 78 -2.96 -1.54 25.66
CA GLN A 78 -4.16 -1.94 24.91
C GLN A 78 -4.55 -3.42 25.10
N ILE A 79 -3.78 -4.20 25.88
CA ILE A 79 -4.09 -5.60 26.18
C ILE A 79 -4.62 -5.76 27.62
N GLU A 80 -4.39 -4.81 28.53
CA GLU A 80 -4.84 -4.92 29.93
C GLU A 80 -6.19 -4.24 30.27
N GLU A 81 -6.77 -3.39 29.41
CA GLU A 81 -8.13 -2.85 29.62
C GLU A 81 -9.24 -3.68 28.95
N ILE A 82 -9.14 -5.01 29.06
CA ILE A 82 -10.27 -5.95 28.88
C ILE A 82 -10.19 -7.12 29.86
N VAL A 83 -9.53 -6.94 31.01
CA VAL A 83 -9.48 -7.98 32.05
C VAL A 83 -9.71 -7.36 33.43
N LEU A 84 -10.88 -6.76 33.66
CA LEU A 84 -11.61 -6.90 34.93
C LEU A 84 -13.03 -6.28 34.86
N THR A 85 -13.99 -7.07 34.40
CA THR A 85 -15.27 -7.09 35.11
C THR A 85 -15.68 -8.54 35.31
N ALA A 86 -15.38 -9.05 36.49
CA ALA A 86 -16.08 -10.21 37.02
C ALA A 86 -17.48 -9.73 37.45
N PRO A 87 -18.52 -10.47 37.05
CA PRO A 87 -19.46 -10.90 38.08
C PRO A 87 -19.75 -12.41 37.95
N ALA A 88 -19.34 -13.14 38.98
CA ALA A 88 -20.15 -14.04 39.82
C ALA A 88 -21.04 -15.15 39.18
N PRO A 89 -21.36 -16.19 39.95
CA PRO A 89 -21.11 -17.61 39.67
C PRO A 89 -22.17 -18.29 38.79
N ALA A 90 -21.75 -19.11 37.84
CA ALA A 90 -22.63 -20.04 37.12
C ALA A 90 -22.63 -21.42 37.83
N PRO A 91 -23.81 -22.00 38.16
CA PRO A 91 -23.90 -23.37 38.63
C PRO A 91 -23.77 -24.36 37.46
N ALA A 92 -22.95 -25.39 37.69
CA ALA A 92 -22.94 -26.75 37.14
C ALA A 92 -23.09 -27.03 35.62
N PRO A 93 -22.28 -27.95 35.06
CA PRO A 93 -22.23 -28.26 33.63
C PRO A 93 -23.29 -29.29 33.20
N ALA A 94 -23.82 -29.15 31.98
CA ALA A 94 -24.45 -30.24 31.25
C ALA A 94 -24.12 -30.13 29.73
N PRO A 95 -23.96 -31.26 29.01
CA PRO A 95 -23.14 -31.32 27.81
C PRO A 95 -23.96 -31.27 26.50
N VAL A 96 -23.26 -30.87 25.43
CA VAL A 96 -23.49 -31.11 23.99
C VAL A 96 -24.92 -31.05 23.44
N ALA A 97 -25.22 -29.95 22.73
CA ALA A 97 -26.21 -29.95 21.66
C ALA A 97 -25.53 -29.52 20.36
N ALA A 98 -25.63 -30.39 19.36
CA ALA A 98 -25.04 -30.28 18.04
C ALA A 98 -25.33 -28.91 17.40
N PHE A 99 -24.27 -28.22 16.98
CA PHE A 99 -24.36 -27.21 15.93
C PHE A 99 -24.70 -27.96 14.64
N ALA A 100 -26.00 -28.11 14.39
CA ALA A 100 -26.50 -28.45 13.07
C ALA A 100 -26.01 -27.36 12.11
N ALA A 101 -25.15 -27.76 11.18
CA ALA A 101 -24.74 -26.97 10.05
C ALA A 101 -25.99 -26.50 9.31
N GLN A 102 -26.35 -25.23 9.49
CA GLN A 102 -27.31 -24.58 8.61
C GLN A 102 -26.61 -24.41 7.25
N PRO A 103 -27.23 -24.86 6.15
CA PRO A 103 -26.60 -24.80 4.84
C PRO A 103 -26.35 -23.33 4.49
N ALA A 104 -25.09 -23.04 4.14
CA ALA A 104 -24.70 -21.78 3.53
C ALA A 104 -25.65 -21.52 2.35
N ALA A 105 -26.48 -20.49 2.49
CA ALA A 105 -27.27 -19.99 1.40
C ALA A 105 -26.31 -19.61 0.27
N THR A 106 -26.38 -20.37 -0.82
CA THR A 106 -25.77 -20.03 -2.09
C THR A 106 -26.53 -18.83 -2.63
N VAL A 107 -26.14 -17.63 -2.20
CA VAL A 107 -26.60 -16.38 -2.80
C VAL A 107 -25.85 -16.20 -4.11
N GLN A 108 -26.43 -16.76 -5.17
CA GLN A 108 -26.03 -16.44 -6.53
C GLN A 108 -26.32 -14.95 -6.75
N GLY A 109 -25.26 -14.14 -6.79
CA GLY A 109 -25.11 -12.85 -7.50
C GLY A 109 -26.34 -12.05 -7.94
N GLU A 110 -27.40 -11.94 -7.14
CA GLU A 110 -28.43 -10.93 -7.32
C GLU A 110 -28.03 -9.72 -6.49
N GLN A 111 -27.74 -8.63 -7.18
CA GLN A 111 -27.33 -7.34 -6.64
C GLN A 111 -28.44 -6.73 -5.77
N GLY A 112 -28.65 -7.30 -4.58
CA GLY A 112 -29.58 -6.82 -3.57
C GLY A 112 -29.02 -5.63 -2.81
N ARG A 113 -29.84 -5.08 -1.90
CA ARG A 113 -29.36 -4.18 -0.85
C ARG A 113 -28.99 -5.02 0.37
N LEU A 114 -27.84 -4.73 0.98
CA LEU A 114 -27.39 -5.38 2.21
C LEU A 114 -28.41 -5.14 3.31
N LYS A 115 -28.94 -6.22 3.89
CA LYS A 115 -29.81 -6.17 5.07
C LYS A 115 -29.08 -6.80 6.25
N VAL A 116 -28.55 -5.97 7.14
CA VAL A 116 -27.85 -6.42 8.34
C VAL A 116 -28.74 -6.17 9.55
N ALA A 117 -29.08 -7.23 10.30
CA ALA A 117 -29.76 -7.08 11.58
C ALA A 117 -28.76 -6.55 12.63
N PRO A 118 -29.04 -5.42 13.31
CA PRO A 118 -28.14 -4.88 14.32
C PRO A 118 -27.93 -5.88 15.47
N ARG A 119 -26.67 -6.05 15.87
CA ARG A 119 -26.29 -6.95 16.98
C ARG A 119 -26.12 -6.18 18.31
N ASP A 120 -25.83 -4.88 18.21
CA ASP A 120 -25.56 -3.97 19.32
C ASP A 120 -25.94 -2.52 18.95
N GLU A 121 -25.83 -1.60 19.93
CA GLU A 121 -26.14 -0.18 19.75
C GLU A 121 -25.20 0.52 18.74
N TYR A 122 -23.95 0.07 18.64
CA TYR A 122 -22.99 0.60 17.68
C TYR A 122 -23.37 0.22 16.24
N MET A 123 -23.75 -1.04 15.97
CA MET A 123 -24.25 -1.44 14.66
C MET A 123 -25.60 -0.79 14.33
N ALA A 124 -26.44 -0.54 15.33
CA ALA A 124 -27.73 0.12 15.12
C ALA A 124 -27.57 1.54 14.55
N ALA A 125 -26.46 2.24 14.86
CA ALA A 125 -26.14 3.54 14.27
C ALA A 125 -25.98 3.52 12.75
N PHE A 126 -25.77 2.35 12.15
CA PHE A 126 -25.62 2.15 10.70
C PHE A 126 -26.81 1.42 10.06
N SER A 127 -27.93 1.29 10.76
CA SER A 127 -29.12 0.58 10.26
C SER A 127 -29.75 1.22 9.01
N ASP A 128 -29.55 2.52 8.81
CA ASP A 128 -30.05 3.27 7.65
C ASP A 128 -29.05 3.33 6.47
N VAL A 129 -27.90 2.65 6.57
CA VAL A 129 -26.89 2.67 5.49
C VAL A 129 -27.36 1.81 4.32
N ASP A 130 -27.63 2.43 3.17
CA ASP A 130 -27.91 1.74 1.92
C ASP A 130 -26.62 1.31 1.22
N ALA A 131 -26.37 0.01 1.14
CA ALA A 131 -25.18 -0.54 0.51
C ALA A 131 -25.52 -1.73 -0.42
N PRO A 132 -24.82 -1.90 -1.56
CA PRO A 132 -24.99 -3.06 -2.43
C PRO A 132 -24.51 -4.35 -1.75
N ASP A 133 -25.27 -5.44 -1.90
CA ASP A 133 -24.86 -6.77 -1.43
C ASP A 133 -23.94 -7.44 -2.45
N PHE A 134 -22.65 -7.45 -2.11
CA PHE A 134 -21.61 -8.10 -2.92
C PHE A 134 -21.51 -9.61 -2.66
N GLY A 135 -22.23 -10.15 -1.67
CA GLY A 135 -22.14 -11.55 -1.27
C GLY A 135 -20.73 -11.98 -0.85
N ILE A 136 -20.56 -13.28 -0.59
CA ILE A 136 -19.25 -13.88 -0.32
C ILE A 136 -19.02 -14.96 -1.37
N ALA A 137 -17.95 -14.81 -2.16
CA ALA A 137 -17.57 -15.83 -3.12
C ALA A 137 -16.99 -17.08 -2.43
N PRO A 138 -17.22 -18.28 -2.96
CA PRO A 138 -16.55 -19.50 -2.49
C PRO A 138 -15.02 -19.42 -2.54
N LEU A 139 -14.36 -20.23 -1.72
CA LEU A 139 -12.90 -20.34 -1.75
C LEU A 139 -12.41 -20.81 -3.13
N GLY A 140 -11.44 -20.09 -3.69
CA GLY A 140 -10.87 -20.39 -5.00
C GLY A 140 -11.57 -19.71 -6.18
N ASN A 141 -12.65 -18.97 -5.95
CA ASN A 141 -13.21 -18.08 -6.97
C ASN A 141 -12.29 -16.89 -7.23
N ASP A 142 -12.12 -16.53 -8.50
CA ASP A 142 -11.47 -15.28 -8.88
C ASP A 142 -12.40 -14.10 -8.59
N LEU A 143 -11.86 -13.10 -7.90
CA LEU A 143 -12.56 -11.86 -7.54
C LEU A 143 -12.15 -10.69 -8.43
N GLN A 144 -11.22 -10.92 -9.38
CA GLN A 144 -10.78 -9.88 -10.30
C GLN A 144 -11.82 -9.67 -11.40
N ASP A 145 -12.11 -8.40 -11.69
CA ASP A 145 -12.90 -8.05 -12.85
C ASP A 145 -12.21 -8.51 -14.14
N ALA A 146 -13.01 -8.95 -15.12
CA ALA A 146 -12.48 -9.35 -16.42
C ALA A 146 -11.77 -8.14 -17.08
N LYS A 147 -10.50 -8.33 -17.43
CA LYS A 147 -9.76 -7.31 -18.17
C LYS A 147 -10.45 -7.09 -19.54
N PRO A 148 -10.86 -5.85 -19.87
CA PRO A 148 -11.47 -5.59 -21.17
C PRO A 148 -10.48 -5.91 -22.30
N GLU A 149 -10.98 -6.47 -23.39
CA GLU A 149 -10.16 -6.77 -24.56
C GLU A 149 -9.54 -5.48 -25.10
N ALA A 150 -8.22 -5.50 -25.31
CA ALA A 150 -7.51 -4.34 -25.82
C ALA A 150 -7.91 -4.10 -27.28
N GLN A 151 -8.71 -3.07 -27.53
CA GLN A 151 -9.08 -2.69 -28.89
C GLN A 151 -7.89 -2.01 -29.55
N ALA A 152 -7.41 -2.57 -30.65
CA ALA A 152 -6.29 -1.99 -31.40
C ALA A 152 -6.72 -0.62 -31.97
N PRO A 153 -5.87 0.42 -31.85
CA PRO A 153 -6.16 1.71 -32.45
C PRO A 153 -6.25 1.57 -33.98
N ALA A 154 -7.23 2.24 -34.59
CA ALA A 154 -7.34 2.33 -36.03
C ALA A 154 -6.28 3.31 -36.56
N VAL A 155 -5.08 2.80 -36.84
CA VAL A 155 -3.97 3.61 -37.39
C VAL A 155 -4.03 3.56 -38.91
N ASP A 156 -4.11 4.73 -39.54
CA ASP A 156 -3.99 4.87 -40.99
C ASP A 156 -2.51 5.01 -41.38
N LEU A 157 -1.97 3.96 -42.00
CA LEU A 157 -0.58 3.89 -42.47
C LEU A 157 -0.43 4.22 -43.95
N SER A 158 -1.50 4.67 -44.64
CA SER A 158 -1.50 4.88 -46.10
C SER A 158 -0.48 5.92 -46.58
N GLN A 159 -0.06 6.82 -45.69
CA GLN A 159 0.96 7.85 -45.97
C GLN A 159 2.40 7.38 -45.75
N PHE A 160 2.62 6.21 -45.13
CA PHE A 160 3.96 5.69 -44.83
C PHE A 160 4.34 4.58 -45.79
N SER A 161 5.53 4.66 -46.37
CA SER A 161 6.10 3.61 -47.22
C SER A 161 7.28 2.96 -46.51
N LEU A 162 7.31 1.63 -46.46
CA LEU A 162 8.41 0.87 -45.89
C LEU A 162 9.45 0.57 -46.99
N ALA A 163 10.72 0.85 -46.70
CA ALA A 163 11.80 0.51 -47.61
C ALA A 163 12.02 -1.02 -47.66
N PRO A 164 12.52 -1.58 -48.79
CA PRO A 164 12.87 -3.00 -48.87
C PRO A 164 13.83 -3.40 -47.76
N VAL A 165 13.71 -4.66 -47.28
CA VAL A 165 14.64 -5.21 -46.28
C VAL A 165 16.09 -5.03 -46.73
N GLY A 166 16.93 -4.50 -45.82
CA GLY A 166 18.34 -4.16 -46.12
C GLY A 166 18.56 -2.76 -46.69
N SER A 167 17.52 -1.94 -46.83
CA SER A 167 17.67 -0.52 -47.16
C SER A 167 18.20 0.26 -45.96
N ASP A 168 19.30 0.97 -46.16
CA ASP A 168 19.92 1.83 -45.15
C ASP A 168 19.05 3.08 -44.93
N MET A 169 18.53 3.25 -43.72
CA MET A 169 17.66 4.37 -43.32
C MET A 169 18.43 5.40 -42.47
N GLY A 170 19.61 5.79 -42.95
CA GLY A 170 20.39 6.90 -42.38
C GLY A 170 21.59 6.51 -41.54
N GLU A 171 22.24 5.36 -41.78
CA GLU A 171 23.57 5.10 -41.23
C GLU A 171 24.57 6.17 -41.74
N LEU A 172 25.46 6.61 -40.83
CA LEU A 172 26.65 7.38 -41.19
C LEU A 172 27.44 6.61 -42.27
N LYS A 173 27.72 7.26 -43.40
CA LYS A 173 28.40 6.69 -44.57
C LYS A 173 29.58 5.80 -44.14
N ARG A 174 29.41 4.48 -44.21
CA ARG A 174 30.53 3.56 -43.97
C ARG A 174 31.59 3.88 -45.01
N VAL A 175 32.76 4.28 -44.53
CA VAL A 175 33.95 4.44 -45.35
C VAL A 175 34.20 3.05 -45.95
N GLY A 176 33.99 2.92 -47.26
CA GLY A 176 34.22 1.66 -47.97
C GLY A 176 35.63 1.16 -47.66
N SER A 177 35.79 -0.16 -47.55
CA SER A 177 37.10 -0.78 -47.31
C SER A 177 38.10 -0.23 -48.34
N VAL A 178 39.10 0.50 -47.86
CA VAL A 178 40.16 1.03 -48.72
C VAL A 178 40.87 -0.16 -49.34
N VAL A 179 40.94 -0.20 -50.67
CA VAL A 179 41.75 -1.21 -51.39
C VAL A 179 43.20 -0.93 -51.00
N VAL A 180 43.79 -1.82 -50.19
CA VAL A 180 45.21 -1.73 -49.85
C VAL A 180 45.99 -2.11 -51.13
N PRO A 181 46.81 -1.20 -51.69
CA PRO A 181 47.61 -1.51 -52.87
C PRO A 181 48.65 -2.59 -52.54
N ASP A 182 48.97 -3.43 -53.52
CA ASP A 182 49.94 -4.52 -53.36
C ASP A 182 51.37 -3.96 -53.18
N ILE A 183 51.95 -4.20 -52.00
CA ILE A 183 53.30 -3.76 -51.62
C ILE A 183 54.36 -4.87 -51.77
N THR A 184 54.03 -6.01 -52.38
CA THR A 184 54.91 -7.20 -52.45
C THR A 184 56.23 -6.93 -53.17
N HIS A 185 56.31 -5.87 -53.98
CA HIS A 185 57.51 -5.46 -54.70
C HIS A 185 58.31 -4.31 -54.05
N LEU A 186 57.87 -3.75 -52.91
CA LEU A 186 58.68 -2.78 -52.17
C LEU A 186 59.76 -3.50 -51.34
N LYS A 187 61.02 -3.11 -51.52
CA LYS A 187 62.14 -3.47 -50.64
C LYS A 187 62.91 -2.23 -50.23
N LEU A 188 63.24 -2.12 -48.95
CA LEU A 188 64.06 -1.04 -48.42
C LEU A 188 65.54 -1.39 -48.64
N GLN A 189 66.32 -0.48 -49.22
CA GLN A 189 67.78 -0.59 -49.28
C GLN A 189 68.38 0.09 -48.05
N GLU A 190 69.40 -0.53 -47.44
CA GLU A 190 70.24 0.09 -46.41
C GLU A 190 71.14 1.19 -46.98
#